data_AF-A0A976DBX0-F1
#
_entry.id   AF-A0A976DBX0-F1
#
_cell.length_a   1.000
_cell.length_b   1.000
_cell.length_c   1.000
_cell.angle_alpha   90.00
_cell.angle_beta   90.00
_cell.angle_gamma   90.00
#
_symmetry.space_group_name_H-M   'P 1'
#
loop_
_entity.id
_entity.type
_entity.pdbx_description
1 polymer ?
#
loop_
_entity_poly.entity_id
_entity_poly.type
_entity_poly.pdbx_seq_one_letter_code
_entity_poly.pdbx_strand_id
1 'polypeptide(L)'
;MTEARRELFKRIIWDYTYTPEEVEAIIQNEGMANEKVMMYRKILMSERWYNIMRILTPTELQQALQEEVIKTIWIKYLQEKYRNVRRLLFEGGVLKAA
;
A
#
# COMPACT_ATOMS: atom_id res chain seq x y z
N MET A 1 5.87 2.47 15.83
CA MET A 1 6.12 1.58 14.68
C MET A 1 6.64 0.22 15.17
N THR A 2 6.16 -0.89 14.59
CA THR A 2 6.66 -2.24 14.91
C THR A 2 7.94 -2.57 14.14
N GLU A 3 8.75 -3.51 14.63
CA GLU A 3 10.01 -3.90 13.96
C GLU A 3 9.78 -4.43 12.54
N ALA A 4 8.73 -5.26 12.35
CA ALA A 4 8.37 -5.78 11.03
C ALA A 4 8.02 -4.66 10.03
N ARG A 5 7.37 -3.59 10.49
CA ARG A 5 7.01 -2.44 9.67
C ARG A 5 8.23 -1.57 9.34
N ARG A 6 9.15 -1.43 10.29
CA ARG A 6 10.43 -0.73 10.08
C ARG A 6 11.29 -1.41 9.02
N GLU A 7 11.43 -2.73 9.12
CA GLU A 7 12.20 -3.53 8.15
C GLU A 7 11.58 -3.49 6.75
N LEU A 8 10.25 -3.46 6.65
CA LEU A 8 9.57 -3.25 5.38
C LEU A 8 9.91 -1.89 4.77
N PHE A 9 9.82 -0.82 5.54
CA PHE A 9 10.14 0.51 5.02
C PHE A 9 11.58 0.59 4.54
N LYS A 10 12.54 0.00 5.26
CA LYS A 10 13.93 -0.12 4.76
C LYS A 10 14.02 -0.81 3.39
N ARG A 11 13.23 -1.87 3.16
CA ARG A 11 13.22 -2.59 1.88
C ARG A 11 12.56 -1.80 0.76
N ILE A 12 11.58 -0.96 1.06
CA ILE A 12 10.81 -0.21 0.06
C ILE A 12 11.48 1.12 -0.29
N ILE A 13 12.24 1.69 0.64
CA ILE A 13 13.07 2.88 0.44
C ILE A 13 14.36 2.44 -0.26
N TRP A 14 14.26 2.15 -1.55
CA TRP A 14 15.43 1.84 -2.38
C TRP A 14 16.32 3.07 -2.65
N ASP A 15 15.81 4.29 -2.45
CA ASP A 15 16.43 5.52 -2.96
C ASP A 15 17.14 6.40 -1.89
N TYR A 16 17.42 5.90 -0.68
CA TYR A 16 18.10 6.62 0.42
C TYR A 16 17.51 7.99 0.83
N THR A 17 16.39 8.42 0.22
CA THR A 17 15.84 9.77 0.40
C THR A 17 15.00 9.89 1.67
N TYR A 18 14.50 8.77 2.18
CA TYR A 18 13.61 8.74 3.33
C TYR A 18 14.12 7.75 4.37
N THR A 19 13.91 8.08 5.63
CA THR A 19 14.05 7.17 6.77
C THR A 19 12.75 6.38 6.95
N PRO A 20 12.78 5.21 7.61
CA PRO A 20 11.56 4.49 7.98
C PRO A 20 10.56 5.35 8.76
N GLU A 21 11.06 6.26 9.60
CA GLU A 21 10.25 7.19 10.39
C GLU A 21 9.54 8.23 9.52
N GLU A 22 10.22 8.76 8.50
CA GLU A 22 9.61 9.68 7.53
C GLU A 22 8.55 8.98 6.67
N VAL A 23 8.79 7.73 6.27
CA VAL A 23 7.77 6.93 5.56
C VAL A 23 6.55 6.68 6.43
N GLU A 24 6.75 6.38 7.71
CA GLU A 24 5.64 6.25 8.67
C GLU A 24 4.85 7.55 8.76
N ALA A 25 5.52 8.70 8.89
CA ALA A 25 4.89 10.00 8.95
C ALA A 25 4.09 10.32 7.67
N ILE A 26 4.63 9.99 6.49
CA ILE A 26 3.95 10.17 5.21
C ILE A 26 2.68 9.31 5.13
N ILE A 27 2.75 8.05 5.57
CA ILE A 27 1.60 7.13 5.55
C ILE A 27 0.52 7.59 6.55
N GLN A 28 0.92 8.05 7.73
CA GLN A 28 0.00 8.52 8.77
C GLN A 28 -0.61 9.89 8.47
N ASN A 29 0.01 10.69 7.60
CA ASN A 29 -0.52 12.00 7.23
C ASN A 29 -1.93 11.89 6.63
N GLU A 30 -2.78 12.86 6.93
CA GLU A 30 -4.14 12.90 6.40
C GLU A 30 -4.15 13.23 4.90
N GLY A 31 -5.16 12.71 4.21
CA GLY A 31 -5.28 12.87 2.77
C GLY A 31 -4.28 12.02 1.97
N MET A 32 -4.18 12.36 0.68
CA MET A 32 -3.39 11.62 -0.32
C MET A 32 -2.47 12.57 -1.07
N ALA A 33 -1.37 12.94 -0.42
CA ALA A 33 -0.29 13.69 -1.05
C ALA A 33 0.50 12.81 -2.04
N ASN A 34 1.20 13.45 -2.99
CA ASN A 34 2.01 12.76 -4.01
C ASN A 34 3.02 11.78 -3.40
N GLU A 35 3.65 12.16 -2.28
CA GLU A 35 4.62 11.31 -1.58
C GLU A 35 3.95 10.05 -1.02
N LYS A 36 2.73 10.17 -0.48
CA LYS A 36 1.97 9.04 0.07
C LYS A 36 1.51 8.09 -1.03
N VAL A 37 1.04 8.63 -2.16
CA VAL A 37 0.73 7.84 -3.36
C VAL A 37 1.96 7.08 -3.86
N MET A 38 3.13 7.75 -3.88
CA MET A 38 4.40 7.13 -4.23
C MET A 38 4.77 6.00 -3.26
N MET A 39 4.64 6.21 -1.94
CA MET A 39 4.94 5.17 -0.95
C MET A 39 4.04 3.96 -1.11
N TYR A 40 2.73 4.15 -1.26
CA TYR A 40 1.80 3.04 -1.48
C TYR A 40 2.08 2.30 -2.79
N ARG A 41 2.38 3.01 -3.89
CA ARG A 41 2.82 2.38 -5.14
C ARG A 41 4.04 1.48 -4.90
N LYS A 42 5.05 1.97 -4.17
CA LYS A 42 6.26 1.18 -3.88
C LYS A 42 5.95 -0.04 -3.01
N ILE A 43 5.08 0.08 -2.00
CA ILE A 43 4.59 -1.04 -1.19
C ILE A 43 3.93 -2.10 -2.08
N LEU A 44 2.95 -1.70 -2.89
CA LEU A 44 2.19 -2.61 -3.76
C LEU A 44 3.07 -3.31 -4.80
N MET A 45 4.16 -2.69 -5.23
CA MET A 45 5.08 -3.27 -6.21
C MET A 45 6.16 -4.16 -5.60
N SER A 46 6.62 -3.85 -4.39
CA SER A 46 7.79 -4.52 -3.79
C SER A 46 7.42 -5.75 -2.96
N GLU A 47 6.18 -5.82 -2.47
CA GLU A 47 5.79 -6.78 -1.45
C GLU A 47 4.76 -7.81 -1.89
N ARG A 48 4.85 -8.99 -1.27
CA ARG A 48 3.82 -10.03 -1.43
C ARG A 48 2.54 -9.58 -0.72
N TRP A 49 1.39 -9.95 -1.28
CA TRP A 49 0.08 -9.56 -0.75
C TRP A 49 -0.10 -9.87 0.75
N TYR A 50 0.35 -11.04 1.20
CA TYR A 50 0.30 -11.43 2.61
C TYR A 50 1.08 -10.48 3.53
N ASN A 51 2.22 -9.95 3.10
CA ASN A 51 3.00 -8.98 3.87
C ASN A 51 2.29 -7.64 3.94
N ILE A 52 1.71 -7.19 2.82
CA ILE A 52 0.95 -5.94 2.73
C ILE A 52 -0.21 -5.96 3.75
N MET A 53 -0.98 -7.05 3.79
CA MET A 53 -2.08 -7.23 4.74
C MET A 53 -1.65 -7.25 6.21
N ARG A 54 -0.43 -7.73 6.51
CA ARG A 54 0.07 -7.79 7.90
C ARG A 54 0.57 -6.45 8.40
N ILE A 55 0.94 -5.54 7.51
CA ILE A 55 1.66 -4.33 7.86
C ILE A 55 0.77 -3.10 7.74
N LEU A 56 -0.08 -3.03 6.71
CA LEU A 56 -1.03 -1.95 6.57
C LEU A 56 -2.26 -2.21 7.42
N THR A 57 -2.70 -1.17 8.13
CA THR A 57 -4.01 -1.16 8.80
C THR A 57 -5.13 -1.21 7.74
N PRO A 58 -6.37 -1.56 8.11
CA PRO A 58 -7.49 -1.56 7.16
C PRO A 58 -7.67 -0.22 6.43
N THR A 59 -7.50 0.90 7.14
CA THR A 59 -7.59 2.25 6.56
C THR A 59 -6.46 2.52 5.57
N GLU A 60 -5.22 2.18 5.92
CA GLU A 60 -4.06 2.32 5.03
C GLU A 60 -4.19 1.42 3.80
N LEU A 61 -4.72 0.21 3.97
CA LEU A 61 -4.97 -0.72 2.88
C LEU A 61 -6.02 -0.18 1.91
N GLN A 62 -7.09 0.43 2.43
CA GLN A 62 -8.11 1.08 1.62
C GLN A 62 -7.51 2.25 0.82
N GLN A 63 -6.67 3.07 1.46
CA GLN A 63 -5.95 4.16 0.81
C GLN A 63 -4.99 3.64 -0.28
N ALA A 64 -4.16 2.64 0.02
CA ALA A 64 -3.22 2.05 -0.92
C ALA A 64 -3.91 1.48 -2.16
N LEU A 65 -5.14 0.97 -2.02
CA LEU A 65 -5.94 0.41 -3.09
C LEU A 65 -6.83 1.43 -3.82
N GLN A 66 -6.70 2.72 -3.56
CA GLN A 66 -7.40 3.74 -4.35
C GLN A 66 -6.90 3.79 -5.79
N GLU A 67 -7.80 4.16 -6.72
CA GLU A 67 -7.48 4.22 -8.16
C GLU A 67 -6.29 5.16 -8.44
N GLU A 68 -6.15 6.22 -7.66
CA GLU A 68 -5.06 7.17 -7.80
C GLU A 68 -3.68 6.57 -7.51
N VAL A 69 -3.60 5.54 -6.67
CA VAL A 69 -2.38 4.76 -6.44
C VAL A 69 -2.23 3.70 -7.52
N ILE A 70 -3.27 2.91 -7.76
CA ILE A 70 -3.24 1.79 -8.70
C ILE A 70 -2.83 2.25 -10.11
N LYS A 71 -3.33 3.40 -10.58
CA LYS A 71 -2.99 3.94 -11.90
C LYS A 71 -1.50 4.27 -12.08
N THR A 72 -0.77 4.49 -10.99
CA THR A 72 0.67 4.81 -11.01
C THR A 72 1.57 3.58 -11.11
N ILE A 73 1.02 2.38 -10.92
CA ILE A 73 1.76 1.12 -11.09
C ILE A 73 1.95 0.90 -12.59
N TRP A 74 3.18 0.92 -13.08
CA TRP A 74 3.48 0.74 -14.51
C TRP A 74 3.22 -0.68 -15.05
N ILE A 75 3.23 -1.70 -14.17
CA ILE A 75 3.02 -3.11 -14.54
C ILE A 75 1.52 -3.40 -14.64
N LYS A 76 1.01 -3.63 -15.86
CA LYS A 76 -0.43 -3.81 -16.15
C LYS A 76 -1.09 -4.93 -15.36
N TYR A 77 -0.46 -6.11 -15.31
CA TYR A 77 -0.99 -7.24 -14.54
C TYR A 77 -1.14 -6.90 -13.04
N LEU A 78 -0.20 -6.14 -12.45
CA LEU A 78 -0.32 -5.71 -11.06
C LEU A 78 -1.45 -4.69 -10.89
N GLN A 79 -1.66 -3.79 -11.85
CA GLN A 79 -2.81 -2.88 -11.81
C GLN A 79 -4.13 -3.66 -11.74
N GLU A 80 -4.32 -4.63 -12.63
CA GLU A 80 -5.52 -5.46 -12.68
C GLU A 80 -5.70 -6.28 -11.40
N LYS A 81 -4.63 -6.92 -10.92
CA LYS A 81 -4.61 -7.62 -9.64
C LYS A 81 -5.13 -6.73 -8.52
N TYR A 82 -4.61 -5.51 -8.37
CA TYR A 82 -5.01 -4.63 -7.27
C TYR A 82 -6.39 -4.02 -7.45
N ARG A 83 -6.86 -3.78 -8.69
CA ARG A 83 -8.27 -3.42 -8.94
C ARG A 83 -9.21 -4.54 -8.51
N ASN A 84 -8.86 -5.80 -8.79
CA ASN A 84 -9.65 -6.95 -8.36
C ASN A 84 -9.66 -7.07 -6.83
N VAL A 85 -8.51 -6.92 -6.18
CA VAL A 85 -8.41 -6.93 -4.71
C VAL A 85 -9.26 -5.81 -4.10
N ARG A 86 -9.17 -4.58 -4.62
CA ARG A 86 -9.99 -3.44 -4.20
C ARG A 86 -11.48 -3.77 -4.28
N ARG A 87 -11.92 -4.31 -5.42
CA ARG A 87 -13.32 -4.74 -5.63
C ARG A 87 -13.77 -5.75 -4.57
N LEU A 88 -12.97 -6.79 -4.36
CA LEU A 88 -13.26 -7.87 -3.41
C LEU A 88 -13.37 -7.38 -1.97
N LEU A 89 -12.52 -6.44 -1.56
CA LEU A 89 -12.46 -5.95 -0.19
C LEU A 89 -13.45 -4.82 0.12
N PHE A 90 -13.72 -3.93 -0.84
CA PHE A 90 -14.41 -2.67 -0.56
C PHE A 90 -15.65 -2.38 -1.41
N GLU A 91 -15.81 -3.06 -2.55
CA GLU A 91 -16.94 -2.82 -3.48
C GLU A 91 -17.93 -3.99 -3.51
N GLY A 92 -17.53 -5.18 -3.00
CA GLY A 92 -18.40 -6.30 -2.66
C GLY A 92 -18.13 -7.59 -3.45
N GLY A 93 -18.04 -8.73 -2.75
CA GLY A 93 -18.13 -10.04 -3.40
C GLY A 93 -17.88 -11.32 -2.60
N VAL A 94 -17.13 -11.34 -1.48
CA VAL A 94 -16.80 -12.65 -0.83
C VAL A 94 -16.90 -12.67 0.71
N LEU A 95 -16.83 -11.55 1.43
CA LEU A 95 -16.80 -11.56 2.91
C LEU A 95 -18.09 -11.10 3.60
N LYS A 96 -19.26 -11.25 2.94
CA LYS A 96 -20.57 -11.14 3.60
C LYS A 96 -21.26 -12.49 3.85
N ALA A 97 -20.59 -13.62 3.60
CA ALA A 97 -21.14 -14.95 3.84
C ALA A 97 -20.07 -15.93 4.32
N ALA A 98 -19.74 -15.84 5.62
CA ALA A 98 -19.21 -16.94 6.43
C ALA A 98 -19.43 -16.59 7.90
#